data_AF-A0A562HU81-F1
#
_entry.id   AF-A0A562HU81-F1
#
_cell.length_a   1.000
_cell.length_b   1.000
_cell.length_c   1.000
_cell.angle_alpha   90.00
_cell.angle_beta   90.00
_cell.angle_gamma   90.00
#
_symmetry.space_group_name_H-M   'P 1'
#
loop_
_entity.id
_entity.type
_entity.pdbx_description
1 polymer ?
#
loop_
_entity_poly.entity_id
_entity_poly.type
_entity_poly.pdbx_seq_one_letter_code
_entity_poly.pdbx_strand_id
1 'polypeptide(L)'
;MPTSADETPLLGRLDTPAPTPEQVHEHQVVRDLITQALAAQSARRHQLEQAGEAPRLLDHVIATQHRLAQALQTLDPADEQQVARLRQECIDLLREAGR
;
A
#
# COMPACT_ATOMS: atom_id res chain seq x y z
N MET A 1 -32.68 -51.36 9.68
CA MET A 1 -32.32 -50.19 8.85
C MET A 1 -31.87 -49.07 9.77
N PRO A 2 -30.57 -48.93 10.10
CA PRO A 2 -30.07 -47.70 10.68
C PRO A 2 -29.75 -46.72 9.54
N THR A 3 -30.45 -45.58 9.52
CA THR A 3 -30.08 -44.41 8.74
C THR A 3 -28.77 -43.85 9.28
N SER A 4 -27.67 -44.12 8.57
CA SER A 4 -26.43 -43.37 8.74
C SER A 4 -26.70 -41.93 8.30
N ALA A 5 -26.90 -41.05 9.27
CA ALA A 5 -26.88 -39.61 9.06
C ALA A 5 -25.45 -39.22 8.69
N ASP A 6 -25.22 -39.07 7.39
CA ASP A 6 -24.06 -38.37 6.84
C ASP A 6 -24.27 -36.88 7.11
N GLU A 7 -23.95 -36.47 8.34
CA GLU A 7 -23.87 -35.06 8.72
C GLU A 7 -22.40 -34.68 8.85
N THR A 8 -21.74 -34.54 7.71
CA THR A 8 -20.52 -33.74 7.62
C THR A 8 -20.93 -32.27 7.51
N PRO A 9 -20.74 -31.42 8.53
CA PRO A 9 -20.94 -29.99 8.37
C PRO A 9 -19.76 -29.42 7.58
N LEU A 10 -19.87 -29.40 6.25
CA LEU A 10 -19.06 -28.56 5.36
C LEU A 10 -19.61 -27.12 5.41
N LEU A 11 -19.60 -26.49 6.58
CA LEU A 11 -20.08 -25.12 6.74
C LEU A 11 -18.98 -24.23 7.30
N GLY A 12 -18.52 -23.31 6.45
CA GLY A 12 -18.01 -22.01 6.87
C GLY A 12 -16.50 -21.93 7.03
N ARG A 13 -15.72 -22.25 5.99
CA ARG A 13 -14.39 -21.65 5.86
C ARG A 13 -14.38 -20.62 4.73
N LEU A 14 -14.11 -19.38 5.15
CA LEU A 14 -13.57 -18.25 4.40
C LEU A 14 -14.57 -17.28 3.73
N ASP A 15 -15.49 -16.71 4.50
CA ASP A 15 -16.18 -15.47 4.12
C ASP A 15 -15.33 -14.25 4.50
N THR A 16 -14.20 -14.04 3.81
CA THR A 16 -13.79 -12.65 3.55
C THR A 16 -14.53 -12.23 2.29
N PRO A 17 -15.48 -11.27 2.36
CA PRO A 17 -16.22 -10.83 1.18
C PRO A 17 -15.21 -10.38 0.12
N ALA A 18 -15.39 -10.86 -1.11
CA ALA A 18 -14.55 -10.44 -2.23
C ALA A 18 -14.64 -8.90 -2.37
N PRO A 19 -13.52 -8.22 -2.67
CA PRO A 19 -13.52 -6.77 -2.76
C PRO A 19 -14.47 -6.29 -3.85
N THR A 20 -15.20 -5.20 -3.57
CA THR A 20 -16.11 -4.59 -4.54
C THR A 20 -15.32 -3.99 -5.71
N PRO A 21 -15.93 -3.77 -6.88
CA PRO A 21 -15.27 -3.09 -8.00
C PRO A 21 -14.73 -1.70 -7.62
N GLU A 22 -15.44 -0.98 -6.74
CA GLU A 22 -15.03 0.32 -6.21
C GLU A 22 -13.78 0.19 -5.32
N GLN A 23 -13.73 -0.81 -4.43
CA GLN A 23 -12.56 -1.11 -3.61
C GLN A 23 -11.33 -1.48 -4.46
N VAL A 24 -11.53 -2.28 -5.51
CA VAL A 24 -10.47 -2.61 -6.47
C VAL A 24 -9.98 -1.38 -7.22
N HIS A 25 -10.87 -0.47 -7.60
CA HIS A 25 -10.52 0.79 -8.26
C HIS A 25 -9.70 1.70 -7.34
N GLU A 26 -10.17 1.96 -6.12
CA GLU A 26 -9.45 2.77 -5.13
C GLU A 26 -8.08 2.16 -4.79
N HIS A 27 -8.01 0.84 -4.66
CA HIS A 27 -6.76 0.12 -4.49
C HIS A 27 -5.78 0.36 -5.65
N GLN A 28 -6.24 0.31 -6.90
CA GLN A 28 -5.40 0.62 -8.08
C GLN A 28 -4.91 2.08 -8.05
N VAL A 29 -5.81 3.02 -7.77
CA VAL A 29 -5.45 4.45 -7.63
C VAL A 29 -4.37 4.64 -6.58
N VAL A 30 -4.48 3.97 -5.42
CA VAL A 30 -3.46 4.05 -4.37
C VAL A 30 -2.14 3.42 -4.79
N ARG A 31 -2.14 2.30 -5.50
CA ARG A 31 -0.89 1.72 -6.06
C ARG A 31 -0.20 2.66 -7.03
N ASP A 32 -0.96 3.33 -7.88
CA ASP A 32 -0.42 4.32 -8.82
C ASP A 32 0.15 5.53 -8.07
N LEU A 33 -0.53 6.01 -7.03
CA LEU A 33 -0.03 7.08 -6.17
C LEU A 33 1.26 6.69 -5.44
N ILE A 34 1.34 5.47 -4.90
CA ILE A 34 2.57 4.98 -4.26
C ILE A 34 3.70 4.92 -5.28
N THR A 35 3.43 4.47 -6.51
CA THR A 35 4.43 4.42 -7.59
C THR A 35 4.95 5.82 -7.93
N GLN A 36 4.06 6.81 -8.03
CA GLN A 36 4.44 8.21 -8.24
C GLN A 36 5.26 8.76 -7.07
N ALA A 37 4.85 8.49 -5.83
CA ALA A 37 5.57 8.92 -4.64
C ALA A 37 6.98 8.30 -4.58
N LEU A 38 7.12 7.02 -4.92
CA LEU A 38 8.42 6.35 -5.03
C LEU A 38 9.32 7.01 -6.07
N ALA A 39 8.78 7.35 -7.24
CA ALA A 39 9.52 8.06 -8.28
C ALA A 39 10.00 9.44 -7.80
N ALA A 40 9.12 10.21 -7.12
CA ALA A 40 9.47 11.50 -6.56
C ALA A 40 10.57 11.38 -5.46
N GLN A 41 10.45 10.40 -4.56
CA GLN A 41 11.48 10.14 -3.55
C GLN A 41 12.79 9.67 -4.18
N SER A 42 12.76 8.92 -5.28
CA SER A 42 13.97 8.54 -6.03
C SER A 42 14.69 9.75 -6.61
N ALA A 43 13.96 10.66 -7.24
CA ALA A 43 14.51 11.92 -7.72
C ALA A 43 15.10 12.75 -6.58
N ARG A 44 14.40 12.86 -5.44
CA ARG A 44 14.89 13.56 -4.24
C ARG A 44 16.15 12.92 -3.68
N ARG A 45 16.23 11.59 -3.61
CA ARG A 45 17.44 10.88 -3.19
C ARG A 45 18.62 11.24 -4.08
N HIS A 46 18.41 11.22 -5.40
CA HIS A 46 19.45 11.56 -6.36
C HIS A 46 19.94 13.01 -6.20
N GLN A 47 19.02 13.95 -5.98
CA GLN A 47 19.37 15.36 -5.71
C GLN A 47 20.20 15.50 -4.42
N LEU A 48 19.80 14.82 -3.34
CA LEU A 48 20.53 14.84 -2.06
C LEU A 48 21.92 14.19 -2.19
N GLU A 49 22.02 13.08 -2.92
CA GLU A 49 23.30 12.41 -3.24
C GLU A 49 24.23 13.35 -4.01
N GLN A 50 23.72 14.08 -5.01
CA GLN A 50 24.50 15.05 -5.78
C GLN A 50 24.91 16.29 -4.96
N ALA A 51 24.03 16.77 -4.09
CA ALA A 51 24.29 17.93 -3.25
C ALA A 51 25.25 17.63 -2.07
N GLY A 52 25.57 16.35 -1.82
CA GLY A 52 26.41 15.96 -0.68
C GLY A 52 25.74 16.28 0.66
N GLU A 53 24.40 16.25 0.69
CA GLU A 53 23.57 16.68 1.81
C GLU A 53 23.66 15.74 3.02
N ALA A 54 23.11 16.19 4.15
CA ALA A 54 23.22 15.49 5.42
C ALA A 54 22.73 14.03 5.32
N PRO A 55 23.51 13.04 5.82
CA PRO A 55 23.18 11.62 5.70
C PRO A 55 21.83 11.26 6.31
N ARG A 56 21.40 12.00 7.35
CA ARG A 56 20.08 11.83 7.98
C ARG A 56 18.90 12.07 7.03
N LEU A 57 19.03 13.00 6.07
CA LEU A 57 17.98 13.25 5.10
C LEU A 57 17.91 12.12 4.06
N LEU A 58 19.07 11.60 3.64
CA LEU A 58 19.15 10.42 2.79
C LEU A 58 18.55 9.19 3.46
N ASP A 59 18.89 8.94 4.73
CA ASP A 59 18.33 7.83 5.52
C ASP A 59 16.81 7.94 5.61
N HIS A 60 16.28 9.15 5.82
CA HIS A 60 14.84 9.39 5.86
C HIS A 60 14.16 9.08 4.52
N VAL A 61 14.75 9.53 3.40
CA VAL A 61 14.22 9.25 2.06
C VAL A 61 14.23 7.74 1.77
N ILE A 62 15.32 7.04 2.11
CA ILE A 62 15.44 5.58 1.92
C ILE A 62 14.41 4.84 2.77
N ALA A 63 14.22 5.24 4.03
CA ALA A 63 13.23 4.65 4.92
C ALA A 63 11.80 4.82 4.36
N THR A 64 11.48 6.01 3.84
CA THR A 64 10.19 6.28 3.20
C THR A 64 10.00 5.44 1.94
N GLN A 65 11.03 5.30 1.09
CA GLN A 65 10.98 4.41 -0.09
C GLN A 65 10.72 2.96 0.30
N HIS A 66 11.41 2.45 1.31
CA HIS A 66 11.24 1.08 1.78
C HIS A 66 9.83 0.83 2.30
N ARG A 67 9.31 1.77 3.11
CA ARG A 67 7.94 1.71 3.63
C ARG A 67 6.89 1.72 2.52
N LEU A 68 7.04 2.57 1.50
CA LEU A 68 6.13 2.62 0.35
C LEU A 68 6.20 1.31 -0.47
N ALA A 69 7.39 0.76 -0.66
CA ALA A 69 7.57 -0.53 -1.33
C ALA A 69 6.96 -1.70 -0.54
N GLN A 70 7.00 -1.63 0.79
CA GLN A 70 6.32 -2.59 1.66
C GLN A 70 4.81 -2.43 1.57
N ALA A 71 4.31 -1.19 1.60
CA ALA A 71 2.89 -0.89 1.46
C ALA A 71 2.32 -1.46 0.15
N LEU A 72 3.03 -1.38 -0.97
CA LEU A 72 2.62 -2.00 -2.23
C LEU A 72 2.46 -3.53 -2.16
N GLN A 73 3.20 -4.21 -1.29
CA GLN A 73 3.16 -5.66 -1.13
C GLN A 73 2.06 -6.11 -0.17
N THR A 74 1.76 -5.27 0.84
CA THR A 74 0.79 -5.59 1.89
C THR A 74 -0.54 -4.88 1.72
N LEU A 75 -0.74 -4.15 0.62
CA LEU A 75 -1.96 -3.41 0.36
C LEU A 75 -3.12 -4.38 0.15
N ASP A 76 -4.12 -4.31 1.03
CA ASP A 76 -5.35 -5.08 0.90
C ASP A 76 -6.46 -4.17 0.36
N PRO A 77 -7.08 -4.48 -0.79
CA PRO A 77 -8.23 -3.71 -1.30
C PRO A 77 -9.43 -3.70 -0.35
N ALA A 78 -9.58 -4.70 0.52
CA ALA A 78 -10.67 -4.75 1.50
C ALA A 78 -10.42 -3.88 2.75
N ASP A 79 -9.18 -3.41 2.96
CA ASP A 79 -8.82 -2.52 4.07
C ASP A 79 -8.90 -1.05 3.66
N GLU A 80 -10.13 -0.52 3.67
CA GLU A 80 -10.42 0.87 3.29
C GLU A 80 -9.65 1.89 4.15
N GLN A 81 -9.35 1.57 5.41
CA GLN A 81 -8.59 2.47 6.29
C GLN A 81 -7.12 2.54 5.87
N GLN A 82 -6.51 1.40 5.55
CA GLN A 82 -5.15 1.34 5.04
C GLN A 82 -5.04 2.07 3.70
N VAL A 83 -5.98 1.84 2.78
CA VAL A 83 -6.06 2.50 1.47
C VAL A 83 -6.16 4.02 1.63
N ALA A 84 -7.11 4.51 2.45
CA ALA A 84 -7.29 5.95 2.69
C ALA A 84 -6.05 6.61 3.33
N ARG A 85 -5.42 5.93 4.31
CA ARG A 85 -4.21 6.43 4.96
C ARG A 85 -3.05 6.54 3.97
N LEU A 86 -2.80 5.50 3.18
CA LEU A 86 -1.72 5.48 2.19
C LEU A 86 -1.96 6.50 1.07
N ARG A 87 -3.22 6.67 0.65
CA ARG A 87 -3.62 7.71 -0.30
C ARG A 87 -3.20 9.09 0.20
N GLN A 88 -3.58 9.45 1.43
CA GLN A 88 -3.27 10.76 2.00
C GLN A 88 -1.76 10.96 2.15
N GLU A 89 -1.06 9.96 2.66
CA GLU A 89 0.40 10.00 2.78
C GLU A 89 1.09 10.24 1.43
N CYS A 90 0.70 9.51 0.39
CA CYS A 90 1.30 9.68 -0.93
C CYS A 90 1.06 11.08 -1.48
N ILE A 91 -0.14 11.64 -1.26
CA ILE A 91 -0.47 13.01 -1.65
C ILE A 91 0.43 14.02 -0.92
N ASP A 92 0.65 13.84 0.39
CA ASP A 92 1.49 14.75 1.17
C ASP A 92 2.96 14.65 0.73
N LEU A 93 3.48 13.43 0.48
CA LEU A 93 4.84 13.22 -0.03
C LEU A 93 5.04 13.84 -1.42
N LEU A 94 4.05 13.70 -2.31
CA LEU A 94 4.09 14.31 -3.64
C LEU A 94 4.03 15.84 -3.57
N ARG A 95 3.21 16.38 -2.66
CA ARG A 95 3.13 17.82 -2.42
C ARG A 95 4.44 18.38 -1.86
N GLU A 96 5.11 17.67 -0.96
CA GLU A 96 6.43 18.06 -0.46
C GLU A 96 7.50 18.02 -1.56
N ALA A 97 7.45 17.03 -2.45
CA ALA A 97 8.41 16.92 -3.56
C ALA A 97 8.21 17.97 -4.66
N GLY A 98 7.00 18.54 -4.77
CA GLY A 98 6.68 19.59 -5.74
C GLY A 98 6.93 21.03 -5.24
N ARG A 99 7.40 21.21 -4.00
CA ARG A 99 7.80 22.52 -3.44
C ARG A 99 9.27 22.79 -3.70
#